data_AF-A0ABD0L5I5-F1
#
_entry.id   AF-A0ABD0L5I5-F1
#
_cell.length_a   1.000
_cell.length_b   1.000
_cell.length_c   1.000
_cell.angle_alpha   90.00
_cell.angle_beta   90.00
_cell.angle_gamma   90.00
#
_symmetry.space_group_name_H-M   'P 1'
#
loop_
_entity.id
_entity.type
_entity.pdbx_description
1 polymer ?
#
loop_
_entity_poly.entity_id
_entity_poly.type
_entity_poly.pdbx_seq_one_letter_code
_entity_poly.pdbx_strand_id
1 'polypeptide(L)'
;MNTHCCSFPKNSKELKSTKRCLDLQQNNNSIIQSFINQRMKQNNLHHNDNFLIFLKPRTRTYLAYPSTLQHSTAVYDDNTDQWAVMLTCGHFTSLGNPLVSVQWQTPSGHSLNSTFYSNGSFALLLTTPVPSGNYTCRVVSSDSQVEDSQLGEATLSLDQTEARMTLFEAKLESVYRHNQALVVENAKLAKQLEDVATASFVTFHANLWRDVHLQHGDSLLFIAGLDNSHGAYDSALGQFTAPINGTYFFIVSCAAQKGAGHEAGIMLTADDDIICYEDGSHEGVMSVCHVAVHLLEGQRVVAKSNGEGYFKGLGSAFTGFLISADPV
;
A
#
# COMPACT_ATOMS: atom_id res chain seq x y z
N MET A 1 23.02 -20.27 19.89
CA MET A 1 22.27 -20.73 18.70
C MET A 1 21.63 -19.51 18.08
N ASN A 2 22.13 -19.11 16.91
CA ASN A 2 21.63 -18.00 16.10
C ASN A 2 20.31 -18.40 15.42
N THR A 3 19.45 -17.41 15.12
CA THR A 3 18.93 -17.19 13.75
C THR A 3 18.19 -15.85 13.59
N HIS A 4 18.62 -15.07 12.58
CA HIS A 4 17.93 -14.06 11.73
C HIS A 4 17.30 -12.81 12.38
N CYS A 5 17.36 -11.59 11.80
CA CYS A 5 17.13 -11.19 10.40
C CYS A 5 17.97 -9.96 9.97
N CYS A 6 18.40 -9.96 8.70
CA CYS A 6 18.72 -8.76 7.92
C CYS A 6 17.55 -8.53 6.94
N SER A 7 17.08 -7.29 6.82
CA SER A 7 16.07 -6.88 5.83
C SER A 7 16.71 -5.92 4.83
N PHE A 8 16.51 -6.18 3.53
CA PHE A 8 16.99 -5.35 2.41
C PHE A 8 16.07 -4.14 2.15
N PRO A 9 16.62 -2.95 1.79
CA PRO A 9 15.82 -1.80 1.40
C PRO A 9 15.39 -1.82 -0.07
N LYS A 10 14.16 -1.34 -0.33
CA LYS A 10 13.41 -1.42 -1.60
C LYS A 10 13.50 -0.19 -2.51
N ASN A 11 14.48 0.72 -2.37
CA ASN A 11 14.53 1.93 -3.20
C ASN A 11 15.93 2.33 -3.70
N SER A 12 16.02 2.67 -5.00
CA SER A 12 17.26 2.98 -5.73
C SER A 12 17.96 4.29 -5.31
N LYS A 13 17.31 5.12 -4.48
CA LYS A 13 17.91 6.34 -3.91
C LYS A 13 18.75 6.08 -2.66
N GLU A 14 18.55 4.97 -1.93
CA GLU A 14 19.35 4.63 -0.75
C GLU A 14 20.71 3.98 -1.10
N LEU A 15 20.82 3.28 -2.24
CA LEU A 15 22.09 2.68 -2.69
C LEU A 15 23.23 3.70 -2.91
N LYS A 16 22.90 4.96 -3.21
CA LYS A 16 23.90 6.02 -3.44
C LYS A 16 24.47 6.60 -2.14
N SER A 17 23.74 6.50 -1.02
CA SER A 17 24.19 6.98 0.29
C SER A 17 25.15 5.99 0.95
N THR A 18 24.84 4.69 0.90
CA THR A 18 25.66 3.63 1.50
C THR A 18 27.02 3.49 0.82
N LYS A 19 27.10 3.73 -0.49
CA LYS A 19 28.38 3.72 -1.24
C LYS A 19 29.30 4.86 -0.79
N ARG A 20 28.74 6.04 -0.49
CA ARG A 20 29.51 7.22 -0.02
C ARG A 20 30.10 7.02 1.39
N CYS A 21 29.43 6.27 2.26
CA CYS A 21 29.94 5.94 3.59
C CYS A 21 31.05 4.86 3.56
N LEU A 22 30.94 3.87 2.66
CA LEU A 22 31.99 2.87 2.44
C LEU A 22 33.26 3.48 1.84
N ASP A 23 33.12 4.42 0.90
CA ASP A 23 34.26 5.14 0.31
C ASP A 23 34.97 6.04 1.34
N LEU A 24 34.25 6.62 2.30
CA LEU A 24 34.83 7.42 3.40
C LEU A 24 35.57 6.56 4.45
N GLN A 25 35.08 5.35 4.75
CA GLN A 25 35.79 4.42 5.65
C GLN A 25 37.06 3.85 5.02
N GLN A 26 37.05 3.56 3.71
CA GLN A 26 38.25 3.12 3.00
C GLN A 26 39.31 4.22 2.90
N ASN A 27 38.90 5.49 2.73
CA ASN A 27 39.83 6.62 2.70
C ASN A 27 40.54 6.84 4.05
N ASN A 28 39.82 6.71 5.18
CA ASN A 28 40.42 6.87 6.51
C ASN A 28 41.43 5.77 6.86
N ASN A 29 41.18 4.53 6.42
CA ASN A 29 42.16 3.45 6.58
C ASN A 29 43.42 3.65 5.72
N SER A 30 43.30 4.28 4.55
CA SER A 30 44.44 4.59 3.69
C SER A 30 45.35 5.68 4.30
N ILE A 31 44.77 6.68 4.96
CA ILE A 31 45.50 7.78 5.61
C ILE A 31 46.24 7.28 6.86
N ILE A 32 45.61 6.39 7.63
CA ILE A 32 46.25 5.79 8.81
C ILE A 32 47.40 4.87 8.39
N GLN A 33 47.21 4.06 7.34
CA GLN A 33 48.28 3.23 6.77
C GLN A 33 49.42 4.06 6.16
N SER A 34 49.12 5.18 5.49
CA SER A 34 50.16 6.05 4.96
C SER A 34 50.99 6.72 6.06
N PHE A 35 50.36 7.11 7.17
CA PHE A 35 51.05 7.73 8.31
C PHE A 35 51.96 6.73 9.04
N ILE A 36 51.51 5.48 9.18
CA ILE A 36 52.31 4.38 9.77
C ILE A 36 53.50 4.06 8.86
N ASN A 37 53.29 3.93 7.55
CA ASN A 37 54.35 3.63 6.60
C ASN A 37 55.37 4.79 6.45
N GLN A 38 54.92 6.04 6.56
CA GLN A 38 55.79 7.21 6.49
C GLN A 38 56.69 7.32 7.73
N ARG A 39 56.17 6.99 8.92
CA ARG A 39 56.98 6.90 10.16
C ARG A 39 57.95 5.71 10.17
N MET A 40 57.55 4.58 9.61
CA MET A 40 58.41 3.38 9.49
C MET A 40 59.61 3.66 8.57
N LYS A 41 59.40 4.37 7.46
CA LYS A 41 60.48 4.79 6.54
C LYS A 41 61.42 5.84 7.13
N GLN A 42 60.91 6.80 7.91
CA GLN A 42 61.75 7.83 8.53
C GLN A 42 62.71 7.28 9.59
N ASN A 43 62.40 6.11 10.18
CA ASN A 43 63.17 5.54 11.28
C ASN A 43 64.01 4.30 10.90
N ASN A 44 64.07 3.91 9.61
CA ASN A 44 64.82 2.74 9.13
C ASN A 44 64.50 1.42 9.89
N LEU A 45 63.23 1.18 10.21
CA LEU A 45 62.80 0.00 10.96
C LEU A 45 62.28 -1.10 10.01
N HIS A 46 62.83 -2.32 10.14
CA HIS A 46 62.38 -3.51 9.40
C HIS A 46 61.14 -4.16 10.04
N HIS A 47 60.39 -4.90 9.22
CA HIS A 47 58.98 -5.26 9.41
C HIS A 47 58.63 -6.21 10.58
N ASN A 48 59.56 -6.56 11.48
CA ASN A 48 59.35 -7.65 12.44
C ASN A 48 59.55 -7.35 13.94
N ASP A 49 59.62 -6.08 14.35
CA ASP A 49 59.69 -5.76 15.78
C ASP A 49 58.28 -5.50 16.37
N ASN A 50 57.77 -6.46 17.14
CA ASN A 50 56.57 -6.32 17.96
C ASN A 50 56.85 -5.34 19.11
N PHE A 51 56.39 -4.09 18.97
CA PHE A 51 56.37 -3.13 20.08
C PHE A 51 55.07 -3.24 20.87
N LEU A 52 55.17 -3.80 22.08
CA LEU A 52 54.17 -3.66 23.14
C LEU A 52 54.24 -2.24 23.70
N ILE A 53 53.37 -1.35 23.19
CA ILE A 53 53.18 -0.02 23.77
C ILE A 53 52.33 -0.19 25.02
N PHE A 54 52.95 -0.10 26.20
CA PHE A 54 52.22 0.12 27.45
C PHE A 54 51.67 1.56 27.45
N LEU A 55 50.48 1.75 26.91
CA LEU A 55 49.69 2.94 27.20
C LEU A 55 49.15 2.77 28.63
N LYS A 56 49.76 3.48 29.59
CA LYS A 56 49.06 3.84 30.83
C LYS A 56 47.68 4.37 30.42
N PRO A 57 46.55 3.82 30.91
CA PRO A 57 45.26 4.42 30.61
C PRO A 57 45.26 5.82 31.25
N ARG A 58 45.38 6.84 30.39
CA ARG A 58 44.91 8.19 30.73
C ARG A 58 43.47 8.01 31.18
N THR A 59 43.17 8.51 32.37
CA THR A 59 41.83 8.76 32.89
C THR A 59 40.92 9.22 31.74
N ARG A 60 40.05 8.32 31.26
CA ARG A 60 39.06 8.64 30.25
C ARG A 60 38.08 9.60 30.90
N THR A 61 38.13 10.85 30.45
CA THR A 61 37.17 11.88 30.81
C THR A 61 35.79 11.44 30.31
N TYR A 62 34.91 11.07 31.22
CA TYR A 62 33.49 10.90 30.92
C TYR A 62 32.95 12.29 30.53
N LEU A 63 32.67 12.52 29.25
CA LEU A 63 31.87 13.67 28.81
C LEU A 63 30.40 13.25 28.83
N ALA A 64 29.94 12.80 29.98
CA ALA A 64 28.53 12.49 30.24
C ALA A 64 28.11 13.33 31.44
N TYR A 65 27.70 14.57 31.15
CA TYR A 65 26.95 15.35 32.11
C TYR A 65 25.48 15.10 31.81
N PRO A 66 24.73 14.39 32.65
CA PRO A 66 23.27 14.45 32.66
C PRO A 66 22.89 15.83 33.22
N SER A 67 23.18 16.88 32.47
CA SER A 67 22.88 18.25 32.90
C SER A 67 21.42 18.63 32.62
N THR A 68 20.66 17.78 31.93
CA THR A 68 19.33 18.10 31.44
C THR A 68 18.41 16.88 31.49
N LEU A 69 17.38 16.96 32.34
CA LEU A 69 16.14 16.21 32.18
C LEU A 69 15.16 17.11 31.42
N GLN A 70 14.57 16.63 30.33
CA GLN A 70 13.62 17.43 29.54
C GLN A 70 12.17 17.18 30.00
N HIS A 71 11.32 18.19 29.82
CA HIS A 71 9.90 18.14 30.21
C HIS A 71 9.14 17.01 29.51
N SER A 72 8.07 16.54 30.16
CA SER A 72 7.17 15.49 29.66
C SER A 72 6.60 15.82 28.30
N THR A 73 6.76 14.91 27.33
CA THR A 73 6.14 15.01 26.00
C THR A 73 5.18 13.84 25.80
N ALA A 74 4.01 14.05 25.20
CA ALA A 74 3.12 12.96 24.84
C ALA A 74 3.61 12.28 23.54
N VAL A 75 3.72 10.95 23.57
CA VAL A 75 4.16 10.13 22.44
C VAL A 75 3.21 8.95 22.26
N TYR A 76 2.94 8.58 21.02
CA TYR A 76 2.18 7.38 20.70
C TYR A 76 3.10 6.16 20.75
N ASP A 77 2.77 5.17 21.59
CA ASP A 77 3.51 3.92 21.67
C ASP A 77 2.83 2.84 20.82
N ASP A 78 3.45 2.55 19.67
CA ASP A 78 2.98 1.54 18.71
C ASP A 78 2.89 0.12 19.30
N ASN A 79 3.64 -0.18 20.37
CA ASN A 79 3.63 -1.52 20.96
C ASN A 79 2.41 -1.76 21.84
N THR A 80 1.93 -0.70 22.51
CA THR A 80 0.80 -0.76 23.44
C THR A 80 -0.47 -0.15 22.87
N ASP A 81 -0.38 0.48 21.70
CA ASP A 81 -1.48 1.18 21.02
C ASP A 81 -2.08 2.30 21.90
N GLN A 82 -1.21 2.98 22.66
CA GLN A 82 -1.61 3.98 23.64
C GLN A 82 -0.69 5.21 23.64
N TRP A 83 -1.27 6.35 24.01
CA TRP A 83 -0.50 7.57 24.29
C TRP A 83 0.17 7.45 25.66
N ALA A 84 1.47 7.71 25.71
CA ALA A 84 2.29 7.70 26.92
C ALA A 84 3.01 9.03 27.11
N VAL A 85 3.39 9.31 28.35
CA VAL A 85 4.28 10.44 28.66
C VAL A 85 5.72 9.97 28.56
N MET A 86 6.52 10.63 27.74
CA MET A 86 7.94 10.39 27.60
C MET A 86 8.74 11.38 28.43
N LEU A 87 9.61 10.86 29.30
CA LEU A 87 10.68 11.61 29.97
C LEU A 87 12.01 11.30 29.29
N THR A 88 12.86 12.30 29.09
CA THR A 88 14.20 12.12 28.51
C THR A 88 15.29 12.57 29.46
N CYS A 89 16.36 11.78 29.55
CA CYS A 89 17.51 12.04 30.40
C CYS A 89 18.78 12.15 29.57
N GLY A 90 19.47 13.28 29.75
CA GLY A 90 20.80 13.56 29.22
C GLY A 90 20.85 13.75 27.71
N HIS A 91 22.03 14.11 27.22
CA HIS A 91 22.35 14.15 25.80
C HIS A 91 23.78 13.61 25.61
N PHE A 92 23.89 12.30 25.39
CA PHE A 92 25.10 11.52 25.25
C PHE A 92 25.60 11.57 23.80
N THR A 93 26.81 12.10 23.62
CA THR A 93 27.53 12.07 22.32
C THR A 93 28.25 10.74 22.08
N SER A 94 28.46 9.96 23.14
CA SER A 94 29.00 8.61 23.13
C SER A 94 28.52 7.87 24.36
N LEU A 95 28.14 6.59 24.21
CA LEU A 95 27.72 5.72 25.33
C LEU A 95 28.90 5.20 26.17
N GLY A 96 30.12 5.69 25.90
CA GLY A 96 31.31 5.31 26.64
C GLY A 96 31.80 3.89 26.35
N ASN A 97 32.90 3.54 27.00
CA ASN A 97 33.43 2.18 27.09
C ASN A 97 34.04 2.05 28.49
N PRO A 98 33.37 1.34 29.43
CA PRO A 98 32.20 0.48 29.20
C PRO A 98 30.90 1.25 28.93
N LEU A 99 29.90 0.53 28.38
CA LEU A 99 28.59 1.08 28.05
C LEU A 99 27.90 1.61 29.32
N VAL A 100 27.44 2.85 29.26
CA VAL A 100 26.59 3.43 30.30
C VAL A 100 25.11 3.15 30.02
N SER A 101 24.34 2.97 31.09
CA SER A 101 22.88 2.90 31.05
C SER A 101 22.28 3.95 31.99
N VAL A 102 20.98 4.21 31.85
CA VAL A 102 20.27 5.12 32.77
C VAL A 102 19.21 4.35 33.54
N GLN A 103 19.27 4.48 34.87
CA GLN A 103 18.28 4.00 35.82
C GLN A 103 17.47 5.18 36.34
N TRP A 104 16.16 5.02 36.40
CA TRP A 104 15.20 6.03 36.81
C TRP A 104 14.65 5.69 38.19
N GLN A 105 14.68 6.63 39.11
CA GLN A 105 13.99 6.51 40.39
C GLN A 105 12.63 7.20 40.29
N THR A 106 11.56 6.48 40.61
CA THR A 106 10.19 7.00 40.64
C THR A 106 9.92 7.81 41.91
N PRO A 107 8.83 8.58 41.96
CA PRO A 107 8.40 9.26 43.19
C PRO A 107 8.12 8.30 44.36
N SER A 108 7.78 7.05 44.07
CA SER A 108 7.61 5.99 45.07
C SER A 108 8.93 5.33 45.50
N GLY A 109 10.08 5.82 45.03
CA GLY A 109 11.40 5.31 45.34
C GLY A 109 11.80 4.04 44.58
N HIS A 110 11.02 3.59 43.60
CA HIS A 110 11.30 2.38 42.83
C HIS A 110 12.25 2.68 41.67
N SER A 111 13.14 1.75 41.34
CA SER A 111 14.06 1.89 40.22
C SER A 111 13.51 1.23 38.95
N LEU A 112 13.44 1.99 37.86
CA LEU A 112 13.05 1.55 36.52
C LEU A 112 14.22 1.68 35.55
N ASN A 113 14.26 0.79 34.56
CA ASN A 113 15.21 0.92 33.45
C ASN A 113 14.62 1.83 32.37
N SER A 114 15.50 2.47 31.60
CA SER A 114 15.09 3.23 30.41
C SER A 114 14.38 2.31 29.40
N THR A 115 13.31 2.81 28.79
CA THR A 115 12.53 2.08 27.80
C THR A 115 13.30 1.94 26.49
N PHE A 116 13.93 3.02 26.04
CA PHE A 116 14.78 3.03 24.85
C PHE A 116 15.82 4.15 24.91
N TYR A 117 16.79 4.09 23.99
CA TYR A 117 17.78 5.13 23.76
C TYR A 117 17.68 5.60 22.30
N SER A 118 17.50 6.90 22.10
CA SER A 118 17.41 7.49 20.76
C SER A 118 17.89 8.93 20.76
N ASN A 119 18.44 9.41 19.64
CA ASN A 119 18.89 10.80 19.48
C ASN A 119 19.78 11.30 20.63
N GLY A 120 20.70 10.44 21.09
CA GLY A 120 21.60 10.82 22.17
C GLY A 120 20.96 10.80 23.56
N SER A 121 19.70 10.44 23.75
CA SER A 121 19.01 10.55 25.04
C SER A 121 18.38 9.22 25.46
N PHE A 122 18.37 8.95 26.77
CA PHE A 122 17.60 7.82 27.31
C PHE A 122 16.18 8.27 27.59
N ALA A 123 15.20 7.45 27.18
CA ALA A 123 13.78 7.75 27.35
C ALA A 123 13.10 6.77 28.29
N LEU A 124 12.18 7.27 29.11
CA LEU A 124 11.25 6.49 29.93
C LEU A 124 9.82 6.81 29.49
N LEU A 125 9.08 5.78 29.09
CA LEU A 125 7.64 5.88 28.81
C LEU A 125 6.84 5.59 30.07
N LEU A 126 5.95 6.50 30.42
CA LEU A 126 5.01 6.40 31.53
C LEU A 126 3.60 6.26 30.96
N THR A 127 2.97 5.11 31.21
CA THR A 127 1.59 4.85 30.84
C THR A 127 0.62 5.50 31.83
N THR A 128 -0.61 5.79 31.40
CA THR A 128 -1.63 6.36 32.28
C THR A 128 -2.16 5.31 33.25
N PRO A 129 -2.35 5.62 34.55
CA PRO A 129 -2.15 6.92 35.21
C PRO A 129 -0.68 7.22 35.53
N VAL A 130 -0.24 8.45 35.24
CA VAL A 130 1.13 8.91 35.49
C VAL A 130 1.26 9.39 36.95
N PRO A 131 2.18 8.81 37.75
CA PRO A 131 2.43 9.27 39.12
C PRO A 131 3.03 10.69 39.14
N SER A 132 2.51 11.57 40.00
CA SER A 132 3.13 12.87 40.27
C SER A 132 4.34 12.73 41.18
N GLY A 133 5.31 13.63 41.01
CA GLY A 133 6.41 13.82 41.94
C GLY A 133 7.77 13.82 41.26
N ASN A 134 8.81 13.60 42.05
CA ASN A 134 10.18 13.72 41.57
C ASN A 134 10.64 12.42 40.90
N TYR A 135 10.96 12.53 39.62
CA TYR A 135 11.64 11.49 38.86
C TYR A 135 13.11 11.86 38.76
N THR A 136 13.97 10.90 39.05
CA THR A 136 15.40 11.13 39.07
C THR A 136 16.10 10.13 38.17
N CYS A 137 16.84 10.61 37.18
CA CYS A 137 17.66 9.74 36.35
C CYS A 137 19.11 9.71 36.86
N ARG A 138 19.65 8.50 36.95
CA ARG A 138 21.03 8.22 37.35
C ARG A 138 21.71 7.45 36.24
N VAL A 139 22.89 7.90 35.85
CA VAL A 139 23.74 7.13 34.94
C VAL A 139 24.38 6.01 35.75
N VAL A 140 24.37 4.79 35.22
CA VAL A 140 24.97 3.61 35.84
C VAL A 140 26.00 3.03 34.87
N SER A 141 27.17 2.66 35.39
CA SER A 141 28.23 1.99 34.65
C SER A 141 28.24 0.50 34.97
N SER A 142 28.54 -0.35 33.98
CA SER A 142 28.70 -1.80 34.20
C SER A 142 30.04 -2.18 34.85
N ASP A 143 30.91 -1.21 35.12
CA ASP A 143 32.25 -1.44 35.67
C ASP A 143 32.29 -1.10 37.15
N SER A 144 32.61 -2.11 37.96
CA SER A 144 32.67 -2.05 39.42
C SER A 144 33.85 -1.23 39.96
N GLN A 145 34.70 -0.67 39.09
CA GLN A 145 35.81 0.22 39.45
C GLN A 145 35.48 1.72 39.35
N VAL A 146 34.28 2.10 38.91
CA VAL A 146 33.87 3.51 38.86
C VAL A 146 33.22 3.88 40.20
N GLU A 147 33.88 4.74 40.98
CA GLU A 147 33.24 5.33 42.16
C GLU A 147 32.01 6.14 41.75
N ASP A 148 30.87 5.81 42.36
CA ASP A 148 29.52 6.35 42.13
C ASP A 148 29.47 7.89 42.20
N SER A 149 30.47 8.51 42.82
CA SER A 149 30.62 9.96 43.05
C SER A 149 30.88 10.79 41.78
N GLN A 150 31.16 10.17 40.64
CA GLN A 150 31.42 10.86 39.36
C GLN A 150 30.30 10.71 38.32
N LEU A 151 29.27 9.90 38.59
CA LEU A 151 28.12 9.77 37.69
C LEU A 151 27.08 10.82 38.04
N GLY A 152 26.69 11.63 37.05
CA GLY A 152 25.72 12.68 37.28
C GLY A 152 24.31 12.15 37.51
N GLU A 153 23.52 12.95 38.20
CA GLU A 153 22.11 12.72 38.50
C GLU A 153 21.30 13.95 38.13
N ALA A 154 20.11 13.76 37.57
CA ALA A 154 19.18 14.84 37.26
C ALA A 154 17.77 14.51 37.75
N THR A 155 17.13 15.45 38.44
CA THR A 155 15.77 15.30 38.98
C THR A 155 14.81 16.28 38.31
N LEU A 156 13.61 15.81 37.98
CA LEU A 156 12.48 16.61 37.49
C LEU A 156 11.25 16.34 38.36
N SER A 157 10.53 17.40 38.72
CA SER A 157 9.20 17.27 39.32
C SER A 157 8.17 17.21 38.21
N LEU A 158 7.40 16.12 38.15
CA LEU A 158 6.32 15.94 37.20
C LEU A 158 4.99 16.28 37.86
N ASP A 159 4.33 17.33 37.37
CA ASP A 159 2.95 17.66 37.75
C ASP A 159 2.00 16.72 37.00
N GLN A 160 1.14 16.02 37.75
CA GLN A 160 0.13 15.14 37.18
C GLN A 160 -0.86 15.90 36.29
N THR A 161 -1.20 17.13 36.64
CA THR A 161 -2.15 17.94 35.86
C THR A 161 -1.54 18.29 34.51
N GLU A 162 -0.29 18.74 34.49
CA GLU A 162 0.44 19.07 33.27
C GLU A 162 0.63 17.83 32.38
N ALA A 163 1.10 16.72 32.96
CA ALA A 163 1.30 15.46 32.24
C ALA A 163 -0.01 14.93 31.62
N ARG A 164 -1.13 15.04 32.34
CA ARG A 164 -2.45 14.67 31.82
C ARG A 164 -2.92 15.62 30.73
N MET A 165 -2.70 16.93 30.88
CA MET A 165 -3.09 17.93 29.88
C MET A 165 -2.38 17.67 28.55
N THR A 166 -1.06 17.50 28.56
CA THR A 166 -0.27 17.21 27.35
C THR A 166 -0.75 15.94 26.64
N LEU A 167 -1.10 14.91 27.42
CA LEU A 167 -1.61 13.64 26.87
C LEU A 167 -3.02 13.81 26.28
N PHE A 168 -3.89 14.60 26.93
CA PHE A 168 -5.21 14.93 26.40
C PHE A 168 -5.12 15.77 25.12
N GLU A 169 -4.25 16.76 25.06
CA GLU A 169 -4.04 17.59 23.87
C GLU A 169 -3.58 16.74 22.67
N ALA A 170 -2.57 15.88 22.87
CA ALA A 170 -2.08 15.00 21.81
C ALA A 170 -3.16 14.01 21.33
N LYS A 171 -3.93 13.45 22.27
CA LYS A 171 -5.05 12.56 21.94
C LYS A 171 -6.16 13.30 21.18
N LEU A 172 -6.50 14.52 21.59
CA LEU A 172 -7.50 15.35 20.92
C LEU A 172 -7.06 15.69 19.50
N GLU A 173 -5.81 16.11 19.32
CA GLU A 173 -5.26 16.41 18.00
C GLU A 173 -5.27 15.18 17.09
N SER A 174 -4.87 14.01 17.61
CA SER A 174 -4.92 12.76 16.86
C SER A 174 -6.35 12.43 16.42
N VAL A 175 -7.33 12.49 17.33
CA VAL A 175 -8.73 12.22 17.01
C VAL A 175 -9.25 13.22 15.97
N TYR A 176 -8.90 14.50 16.10
CA TYR A 176 -9.30 15.53 15.15
C TYR A 176 -8.73 15.26 13.74
N ARG A 177 -7.44 14.90 13.64
CA ARG A 177 -6.80 14.52 12.38
C ARG A 177 -7.46 13.29 11.74
N HIS A 178 -7.73 12.25 12.53
CA HIS A 178 -8.41 11.05 12.02
C HIS A 178 -9.83 11.37 11.53
N ASN A 179 -10.60 12.17 12.26
CA ASN A 179 -11.92 12.60 11.83
C ASN A 179 -11.88 13.40 10.52
N GLN A 180 -10.92 14.30 10.35
CA GLN A 180 -10.76 15.02 9.09
C GLN A 180 -10.44 14.08 7.92
N ALA A 181 -9.55 13.11 8.12
CA ALA A 181 -9.23 12.12 7.10
C ALA A 181 -10.47 11.29 6.69
N LEU A 182 -11.25 10.84 7.66
CA LEU A 182 -12.50 10.11 7.41
C LEU A 182 -13.54 10.95 6.67
N VAL A 183 -13.65 12.25 6.96
CA VAL A 183 -14.56 13.15 6.23
C VAL A 183 -14.17 13.24 4.76
N VAL A 184 -12.88 13.36 4.45
CA VAL A 184 -12.38 13.40 3.07
C VAL A 184 -12.64 12.09 2.35
N GLU A 185 -12.41 10.95 3.02
CA GLU A 185 -12.66 9.62 2.46
C GLU A 185 -14.15 9.40 2.18
N ASN A 186 -15.01 9.77 3.12
CA ASN A 186 -16.46 9.68 2.95
C ASN A 186 -16.95 10.56 1.80
N ALA A 187 -16.41 11.77 1.64
CA ALA A 187 -16.75 12.63 0.50
C ALA A 187 -16.33 12.00 -0.83
N LYS A 188 -15.17 11.34 -0.87
CA LYS A 188 -14.70 10.61 -2.06
C LYS A 188 -15.60 9.41 -2.38
N LEU A 189 -15.95 8.61 -1.38
CA LEU A 189 -16.84 7.46 -1.55
C LEU A 189 -18.24 7.88 -1.99
N ALA A 190 -18.78 8.96 -1.42
CA ALA A 190 -20.08 9.51 -1.82
C ALA A 190 -20.08 9.91 -3.30
N LYS A 191 -19.01 10.57 -3.76
CA LYS A 191 -18.86 10.91 -5.18
C LYS A 191 -18.79 9.66 -6.07
N GLN A 192 -18.01 8.64 -5.68
CA GLN A 192 -17.95 7.39 -6.44
C GLN A 192 -19.31 6.68 -6.52
N LEU A 193 -20.12 6.75 -5.47
CA LEU A 193 -21.45 6.17 -5.45
C LEU A 193 -22.39 6.93 -6.40
N GLU A 194 -22.31 8.25 -6.43
CA GLU A 194 -23.08 9.10 -7.34
C GLU A 194 -22.69 8.84 -8.80
N ASP A 195 -21.39 8.71 -9.09
CA ASP A 195 -20.89 8.36 -10.43
C ASP A 195 -21.43 6.98 -10.88
N VAL A 196 -21.48 5.99 -9.99
CA VAL A 196 -22.04 4.66 -10.30
C VAL A 196 -23.57 4.71 -10.45
N ALA A 197 -24.26 5.49 -9.62
CA ALA A 197 -25.72 5.61 -9.68
C ALA A 197 -26.19 6.36 -10.94
N THR A 198 -25.36 7.25 -11.47
CA THR A 198 -25.64 8.03 -12.70
C THR A 198 -25.06 7.38 -13.95
N ALA A 199 -24.10 6.46 -13.82
CA ALA A 199 -23.58 5.67 -14.93
C ALA A 199 -24.71 4.84 -15.55
N SER A 200 -25.11 5.23 -16.76
CA SER A 200 -26.05 4.46 -17.56
C SER A 200 -25.36 3.19 -18.04
N PHE A 201 -25.61 2.04 -17.39
CA PHE A 201 -25.04 0.76 -17.81
C PHE A 201 -26.08 -0.05 -18.59
N VAL A 202 -26.08 0.05 -19.91
CA VAL A 202 -26.93 -0.80 -20.74
C VAL A 202 -26.17 -2.10 -21.01
N THR A 203 -26.74 -3.25 -20.66
CA THR A 203 -26.17 -4.55 -21.02
C THR A 203 -27.25 -5.61 -21.14
N PHE A 204 -27.09 -6.52 -22.09
CA PHE A 204 -27.89 -7.73 -22.17
C PHE A 204 -27.05 -8.92 -22.65
N HIS A 205 -27.49 -10.12 -22.25
CA HIS A 205 -27.01 -11.39 -22.76
C HIS A 205 -28.19 -12.34 -22.86
N ALA A 206 -28.37 -12.98 -24.02
CA ALA A 206 -29.43 -13.94 -24.24
C ALA A 206 -28.95 -15.11 -25.09
N ASN A 207 -29.46 -16.30 -24.83
CA ASN A 207 -29.21 -17.50 -25.61
C ASN A 207 -30.41 -17.85 -26.49
N LEU A 208 -30.14 -18.53 -27.58
CA LEU A 208 -31.18 -19.09 -28.44
C LEU A 208 -31.81 -20.29 -27.72
N TRP A 209 -33.13 -20.31 -27.57
CA TRP A 209 -33.76 -21.25 -26.64
C TRP A 209 -33.87 -22.68 -27.15
N ARG A 210 -33.96 -22.84 -28.48
CA ARG A 210 -34.08 -24.12 -29.16
C ARG A 210 -33.42 -24.05 -30.53
N ASP A 211 -33.25 -25.21 -31.12
CA ASP A 211 -32.80 -25.31 -32.50
C ASP A 211 -33.88 -24.74 -33.44
N VAL A 212 -33.49 -23.93 -34.42
CA VAL A 212 -34.39 -23.28 -35.39
C VAL A 212 -33.85 -23.39 -36.81
N HIS A 213 -34.77 -23.51 -37.76
CA HIS A 213 -34.48 -23.41 -39.18
C HIS A 213 -35.01 -22.06 -39.67
N LEU A 214 -34.14 -21.28 -40.29
CA LEU A 214 -34.43 -19.91 -40.70
C LEU A 214 -34.02 -19.70 -42.16
N GLN A 215 -34.76 -18.84 -42.85
CA GLN A 215 -34.44 -18.35 -44.19
C GLN A 215 -33.68 -17.03 -44.11
N HIS A 216 -33.08 -16.61 -45.24
CA HIS A 216 -32.36 -15.35 -45.31
C HIS A 216 -33.25 -14.17 -44.86
N GLY A 217 -32.74 -13.37 -43.91
CA GLY A 217 -33.43 -12.21 -43.37
C GLY A 217 -34.33 -12.48 -42.16
N ASP A 218 -34.63 -13.75 -41.84
CA ASP A 218 -35.40 -14.10 -40.65
C ASP A 218 -34.64 -13.70 -39.37
N SER A 219 -35.37 -13.19 -38.38
CA SER A 219 -34.78 -12.74 -37.12
C SER A 219 -34.54 -13.91 -36.15
N LEU A 220 -33.39 -13.88 -35.48
CA LEU A 220 -33.02 -14.84 -34.44
C LEU A 220 -33.56 -14.38 -33.09
N LEU A 221 -34.46 -15.17 -32.48
CA LEU A 221 -35.08 -14.85 -31.19
C LEU A 221 -34.28 -15.46 -30.03
N PHE A 222 -33.38 -14.69 -29.44
CA PHE A 222 -32.64 -15.09 -28.23
C PHE A 222 -33.48 -14.76 -26.98
N ILE A 223 -33.93 -15.78 -26.27
CA ILE A 223 -34.86 -15.63 -25.12
C ILE A 223 -34.44 -16.41 -23.87
N ALA A 224 -33.50 -17.37 -23.98
CA ALA A 224 -33.09 -18.21 -22.88
C ALA A 224 -31.96 -17.57 -22.05
N GLY A 225 -32.04 -17.65 -20.72
CA GLY A 225 -31.00 -17.13 -19.83
C GLY A 225 -30.78 -15.63 -19.97
N LEU A 226 -31.84 -14.87 -20.24
CA LEU A 226 -31.79 -13.43 -20.46
C LEU A 226 -31.33 -12.68 -19.21
N ASP A 227 -30.17 -12.03 -19.31
CA ASP A 227 -29.79 -10.89 -18.48
C ASP A 227 -30.03 -9.62 -19.31
N ASN A 228 -30.74 -8.63 -18.78
CA ASN A 228 -31.19 -7.45 -19.53
C ASN A 228 -31.25 -6.21 -18.62
N SER A 229 -30.08 -5.78 -18.18
CA SER A 229 -29.95 -4.58 -17.37
C SER A 229 -30.41 -3.36 -18.17
N HIS A 230 -31.36 -2.61 -17.58
CA HIS A 230 -32.06 -1.47 -18.18
C HIS A 230 -33.02 -1.80 -19.34
N GLY A 231 -33.37 -3.07 -19.56
CA GLY A 231 -34.52 -3.42 -20.38
C GLY A 231 -34.39 -3.10 -21.87
N ALA A 232 -33.18 -2.86 -22.37
CA ALA A 232 -32.95 -2.42 -23.75
C ALA A 232 -33.15 -3.53 -24.79
N TYR A 233 -33.14 -4.80 -24.39
CA TYR A 233 -33.41 -5.93 -25.27
C TYR A 233 -34.84 -6.48 -25.09
N ASP A 234 -35.62 -6.50 -26.16
CA ASP A 234 -36.94 -7.11 -26.21
C ASP A 234 -36.82 -8.55 -26.72
N SER A 235 -37.06 -9.52 -25.81
CA SER A 235 -36.98 -10.93 -26.12
C SER A 235 -38.17 -11.45 -26.94
N ALA A 236 -39.31 -10.76 -26.96
CA ALA A 236 -40.44 -11.13 -27.80
C ALA A 236 -40.15 -10.83 -29.28
N LEU A 237 -39.36 -9.77 -29.54
CA LEU A 237 -38.98 -9.33 -30.89
C LEU A 237 -37.55 -9.74 -31.29
N GLY A 238 -36.72 -10.16 -30.35
CA GLY A 238 -35.31 -10.47 -30.60
C GLY A 238 -34.48 -9.23 -30.92
N GLN A 239 -34.84 -8.09 -30.34
CA GLN A 239 -34.39 -6.78 -30.77
C GLN A 239 -33.83 -5.97 -29.62
N PHE A 240 -32.65 -5.39 -29.81
CA PHE A 240 -32.14 -4.34 -28.95
C PHE A 240 -32.65 -2.98 -29.44
N THR A 241 -33.05 -2.09 -28.52
CA THR A 241 -33.37 -0.68 -28.79
C THR A 241 -32.47 0.19 -27.91
N ALA A 242 -31.70 1.09 -28.52
CA ALA A 242 -30.79 1.98 -27.79
C ALA A 242 -31.59 2.91 -26.87
N PRO A 243 -31.43 2.84 -25.53
CA PRO A 243 -32.18 3.69 -24.62
C PRO A 243 -31.59 5.10 -24.50
N ILE A 244 -30.34 5.30 -24.93
CA ILE A 244 -29.63 6.58 -24.94
C ILE A 244 -28.69 6.63 -26.15
N ASN A 245 -28.25 7.83 -26.53
CA ASN A 245 -27.22 8.01 -27.53
C ASN A 245 -25.86 7.49 -27.02
N GLY A 246 -25.13 6.76 -27.84
CA GLY A 246 -23.78 6.34 -27.48
C GLY A 246 -23.20 5.24 -28.37
N THR A 247 -22.00 4.82 -28.02
CA THR A 247 -21.32 3.70 -28.69
C THR A 247 -21.59 2.40 -27.94
N TYR A 248 -22.12 1.42 -28.65
CA TYR A 248 -22.45 0.09 -28.15
C TYR A 248 -21.53 -0.95 -28.78
N PHE A 249 -21.30 -2.04 -28.06
CA PHE A 249 -20.64 -3.24 -28.57
C PHE A 249 -21.64 -4.37 -28.61
N PHE A 250 -21.67 -5.10 -29.72
CA PHE A 250 -22.50 -6.29 -29.88
C PHE A 250 -21.65 -7.49 -30.28
N ILE A 251 -22.02 -8.67 -29.79
CA ILE A 251 -21.48 -9.95 -30.21
C ILE A 251 -22.64 -10.90 -30.39
N VAL A 252 -22.79 -11.46 -31.58
CA VAL A 252 -23.65 -12.61 -31.85
C VAL A 252 -22.78 -13.79 -32.25
N SER A 253 -23.04 -14.92 -31.62
CA SER A 253 -22.40 -16.20 -31.94
C SER A 253 -23.49 -17.22 -32.20
N CYS A 254 -23.40 -17.95 -33.31
CA CYS A 254 -24.38 -18.94 -33.69
C CYS A 254 -23.70 -20.24 -34.13
N ALA A 255 -24.14 -21.36 -33.57
CA ALA A 255 -23.65 -22.68 -33.94
C ALA A 255 -24.56 -23.30 -35.02
N ALA A 256 -23.96 -23.76 -36.12
CA ALA A 256 -24.66 -24.56 -37.12
C ALA A 256 -24.98 -25.96 -36.59
N GLN A 257 -26.18 -26.46 -36.88
CA GLN A 257 -26.56 -27.83 -36.56
C GLN A 257 -25.79 -28.81 -37.45
N LYS A 258 -25.08 -29.75 -36.84
CA LYS A 258 -24.35 -30.81 -37.56
C LYS A 258 -25.33 -31.78 -38.22
N GLY A 259 -25.07 -32.15 -39.47
CA GLY A 259 -25.88 -33.09 -40.26
C GLY A 259 -27.10 -32.45 -40.94
N ALA A 260 -27.24 -31.13 -40.85
CA ALA A 260 -28.35 -30.40 -41.44
C ALA A 260 -28.08 -30.00 -42.90
N GLY A 261 -26.83 -30.09 -43.38
CA GLY A 261 -26.49 -29.74 -44.77
C GLY A 261 -26.55 -28.26 -45.13
N HIS A 262 -26.78 -27.38 -44.14
CA HIS A 262 -26.85 -25.93 -44.31
C HIS A 262 -25.91 -25.19 -43.35
N GLU A 263 -25.51 -24.00 -43.77
CA GLU A 263 -24.58 -23.10 -43.07
C GLU A 263 -25.33 -22.21 -42.08
N ALA A 264 -24.70 -21.82 -40.97
CA ALA A 264 -25.27 -20.84 -40.04
C ALA A 264 -24.66 -19.45 -40.27
N GLY A 265 -24.97 -18.85 -41.43
CA GLY A 265 -24.63 -17.45 -41.69
C GLY A 265 -25.41 -16.51 -40.79
N ILE A 266 -24.76 -15.46 -40.30
CA ILE A 266 -25.39 -14.46 -39.41
C ILE A 266 -25.11 -13.05 -39.89
N MET A 267 -26.06 -12.16 -39.67
CA MET A 267 -25.86 -10.72 -39.84
C MET A 267 -26.48 -9.95 -38.69
N LEU A 268 -25.85 -8.85 -38.32
CA LEU A 268 -26.41 -7.83 -37.45
C LEU A 268 -26.84 -6.64 -38.31
N THR A 269 -28.04 -6.14 -38.03
CA THR A 269 -28.59 -4.95 -38.69
C THR A 269 -28.88 -3.86 -37.66
N ALA A 270 -28.57 -2.60 -37.97
CA ALA A 270 -29.02 -1.41 -37.26
C ALA A 270 -30.03 -0.67 -38.14
N ASP A 271 -31.31 -0.60 -37.72
CA ASP A 271 -32.41 -0.03 -38.51
C ASP A 271 -32.38 -0.44 -40.01
N ASP A 272 -32.14 -1.73 -40.24
CA ASP A 272 -32.03 -2.40 -41.55
C ASP A 272 -30.70 -2.25 -42.31
N ASP A 273 -29.79 -1.39 -41.87
CA ASP A 273 -28.42 -1.37 -42.41
C ASP A 273 -27.59 -2.50 -41.82
N ILE A 274 -26.89 -3.28 -42.66
CA ILE A 274 -26.00 -4.34 -42.22
C ILE A 274 -24.75 -3.71 -41.60
N ILE A 275 -24.55 -3.94 -40.30
CA ILE A 275 -23.40 -3.42 -39.54
C ILE A 275 -22.31 -4.46 -39.32
N CYS A 276 -22.65 -5.74 -39.45
CA CYS A 276 -21.70 -6.84 -39.41
C CYS A 276 -22.36 -8.09 -40.02
N TYR A 277 -21.59 -8.91 -40.71
CA TYR A 277 -22.07 -10.15 -41.31
C TYR A 277 -20.96 -11.19 -41.32
N GLU A 278 -21.36 -12.45 -41.25
CA GLU A 278 -20.49 -13.62 -41.41
C GLU A 278 -21.24 -14.68 -42.23
N ASP A 279 -20.51 -15.31 -43.14
CA ASP A 279 -21.00 -16.47 -43.88
C ASP A 279 -20.63 -17.74 -43.10
N GLY A 280 -21.60 -18.62 -42.88
CA GLY A 280 -21.29 -19.92 -42.31
C GLY A 280 -20.54 -20.74 -43.37
N SER A 281 -19.40 -21.33 -43.05
CA SER A 281 -18.63 -22.07 -44.06
C SER A 281 -19.06 -23.53 -44.19
N HIS A 282 -19.46 -24.17 -43.09
CA HIS A 282 -19.84 -25.59 -43.05
C HIS A 282 -20.79 -25.92 -41.89
N GLU A 283 -21.44 -27.08 -41.94
CA GLU A 283 -22.21 -27.62 -40.82
C GLU A 283 -21.34 -27.90 -39.58
N GLY A 284 -21.90 -27.70 -38.38
CA GLY A 284 -21.20 -27.89 -37.11
C GLY A 284 -20.14 -26.82 -36.78
N VAL A 285 -20.00 -25.77 -37.59
CA VAL A 285 -19.14 -24.61 -37.31
C VAL A 285 -19.92 -23.55 -36.51
N MET A 286 -19.20 -22.70 -35.77
CA MET A 286 -19.77 -21.51 -35.16
C MET A 286 -19.41 -20.27 -35.95
N SER A 287 -20.40 -19.45 -36.27
CA SER A 287 -20.23 -18.12 -36.85
C SER A 287 -20.28 -17.09 -35.73
N VAL A 288 -19.39 -16.09 -35.76
CA VAL A 288 -19.33 -15.04 -34.74
C VAL A 288 -19.18 -13.69 -35.40
N CYS A 289 -20.13 -12.80 -35.17
CA CYS A 289 -20.12 -11.44 -35.68
C CYS A 289 -20.11 -10.47 -34.48
N HIS A 290 -19.17 -9.54 -34.48
CA HIS A 290 -19.01 -8.56 -33.41
C HIS A 290 -18.75 -7.17 -33.99
N VAL A 291 -19.31 -6.14 -33.37
CA VAL A 291 -19.25 -4.77 -33.89
C VAL A 291 -19.36 -3.74 -32.78
N ALA A 292 -18.55 -2.69 -32.88
CA ALA A 292 -18.76 -1.44 -32.15
C ALA A 292 -19.49 -0.46 -33.07
N VAL A 293 -20.66 0.03 -32.66
CA VAL A 293 -21.49 0.93 -33.46
C VAL A 293 -22.02 2.05 -32.59
N HIS A 294 -22.01 3.27 -33.13
CA HIS A 294 -22.68 4.42 -32.51
C HIS A 294 -24.17 4.37 -32.88
N LEU A 295 -25.04 4.44 -31.87
CA LEU A 295 -26.48 4.41 -32.01
C LEU A 295 -27.08 5.66 -31.35
N LEU A 296 -28.08 6.21 -32.02
CA LEU A 296 -28.99 7.20 -31.44
C LEU A 296 -30.10 6.49 -30.65
N GLU A 297 -30.65 7.19 -29.67
CA GLU A 297 -31.80 6.73 -28.89
C GLU A 297 -32.94 6.31 -29.81
N GLY A 298 -33.49 5.13 -29.54
CA GLY A 298 -34.57 4.52 -30.31
C GLY A 298 -34.10 3.70 -31.53
N GLN A 299 -32.83 3.80 -31.94
CA GLN A 299 -32.30 2.93 -33.01
C GLN A 299 -32.21 1.49 -32.55
N ARG A 300 -32.39 0.56 -33.50
CA ARG A 300 -32.61 -0.84 -33.15
C ARG A 300 -31.59 -1.77 -33.80
N VAL A 301 -31.08 -2.72 -33.02
CA VAL A 301 -30.16 -3.75 -33.49
C VAL A 301 -30.82 -5.12 -33.43
N VAL A 302 -30.75 -5.86 -34.55
CA VAL A 302 -31.36 -7.19 -34.70
C VAL A 302 -30.37 -8.16 -35.33
N ALA A 303 -30.28 -9.36 -34.76
CA ALA A 303 -29.57 -10.49 -35.35
C ALA A 303 -30.49 -11.26 -36.30
N LYS A 304 -30.03 -11.47 -37.53
CA LYS A 304 -30.79 -12.14 -38.61
C LYS A 304 -29.97 -13.26 -39.24
N SER A 305 -30.65 -14.24 -39.82
CA SER A 305 -30.01 -15.28 -40.63
C SER A 305 -29.48 -14.71 -41.94
N ASN A 306 -28.21 -14.97 -42.23
CA ASN A 306 -27.59 -14.64 -43.51
C ASN A 306 -27.58 -15.89 -44.40
N GLY A 307 -28.73 -16.20 -44.99
CA GLY A 307 -28.95 -17.41 -45.78
C GLY A 307 -29.94 -18.38 -45.14
N GLU A 308 -30.14 -19.53 -45.77
CA GLU A 308 -30.90 -20.63 -45.20
C GLU A 308 -30.00 -21.44 -44.27
N GLY A 309 -30.41 -21.62 -43.00
CA GLY A 309 -29.56 -22.25 -41.99
C GLY A 309 -30.31 -22.92 -40.85
N TYR A 310 -29.73 -24.00 -40.32
CA TYR A 310 -30.17 -24.65 -39.08
C TYR A 310 -29.28 -24.21 -37.92
N PHE A 311 -29.84 -23.44 -37.00
CA PHE A 311 -29.17 -22.86 -35.85
C PHE A 311 -29.43 -23.69 -34.62
N LYS A 312 -28.36 -24.04 -33.90
CA LYS A 312 -28.45 -24.78 -32.65
C LYS A 312 -28.74 -23.83 -31.48
N GLY A 313 -29.74 -24.12 -30.68
CA GLY A 313 -30.07 -23.33 -29.48
C GLY A 313 -28.90 -23.32 -28.49
N LEU A 314 -28.46 -24.52 -28.10
CA LEU A 314 -27.30 -24.70 -27.23
C LEU A 314 -26.00 -24.34 -27.97
N GLY A 315 -25.42 -23.20 -27.60
CA GLY A 315 -24.19 -22.66 -28.18
C GLY A 315 -24.39 -21.42 -29.04
N SER A 316 -25.63 -20.92 -29.15
CA SER A 316 -25.91 -19.64 -29.81
C SER A 316 -26.33 -18.58 -28.81
N ALA A 317 -25.70 -17.41 -28.88
CA ALA A 317 -25.88 -16.31 -27.94
C ALA A 317 -25.80 -14.94 -28.64
N PHE A 318 -26.49 -13.96 -28.06
CA PHE A 318 -26.43 -12.57 -28.47
C PHE A 318 -26.22 -11.70 -27.23
N THR A 319 -25.19 -10.86 -27.27
CA THR A 319 -24.76 -10.01 -26.17
C THR A 319 -24.57 -8.60 -26.69
N GLY A 320 -24.93 -7.60 -25.89
CA GLY A 320 -24.57 -6.22 -26.19
C GLY A 320 -24.48 -5.36 -24.95
N PHE A 321 -23.61 -4.35 -24.98
CA PHE A 321 -23.44 -3.42 -23.88
C PHE A 321 -23.01 -2.04 -24.37
N LEU A 322 -23.31 -1.00 -23.58
CA LEU A 322 -22.84 0.36 -23.81
C LEU A 322 -21.36 0.47 -23.45
N ILE A 323 -20.54 0.97 -24.38
CA ILE A 323 -19.14 1.33 -24.14
C ILE A 323 -19.04 2.74 -23.57
N SER A 324 -19.72 3.70 -24.20
CA SER A 324 -19.71 5.10 -23.81
C SER A 324 -21.01 5.77 -24.21
N ALA A 325 -21.68 6.40 -23.25
CA ALA A 325 -22.77 7.32 -23.53
C ALA A 325 -22.22 8.60 -24.19
N ASP A 326 -23.03 9.23 -25.02
CA ASP A 326 -22.76 10.59 -25.49
C ASP A 326 -22.95 11.59 -24.32
N PRO A 327 -22.21 12.71 -24.31
CA PRO A 327 -22.42 13.76 -23.33
C PRO A 327 -23.82 14.36 -23.50
N VAL A 328 -24.53 14.51 -22.37
CA VAL A 328 -25.83 15.20 -22.27
C VAL A 328 -25.67 16.71 -22.41
#